data_AF-A0A355SIY1-F1
#
_entry.id   AF-A0A355SIY1-F1
#
_cell.length_a   1.000
_cell.length_b   1.000
_cell.length_c   1.000
_cell.angle_alpha   90.00
_cell.angle_beta   90.00
_cell.angle_gamma   90.00
#
_symmetry.space_group_name_H-M   'P 1'
#
loop_
_entity.id
_entity.type
_entity.pdbx_description
1 polymer ?
#
loop_
_entity_poly.entity_id
_entity_poly.type
_entity_poly.pdbx_seq_one_letter_code
_entity_poly.pdbx_strand_id
1 'polypeptide(L)'
;DYKTKIIYVAVPLKKDVSAAALVLSLPLYDTNKIEYSFIGDILISALILFILSLIISFLFTRNITKPVKEMTFLSKLIAEGKLNREISVYSDDEIGNLAEAFNNMTKKLRVTIDDLYDKKNKLEAILKSMQGGVIA
;
A
#
# COMPACT_ATOMS: atom_id res chain seq x y z
N ASP A 1 -4.56 -47.28 -20.55
CA ASP A 1 -3.62 -47.47 -21.67
C ASP A 1 -2.68 -46.29 -21.85
N TYR A 2 -1.40 -46.49 -21.54
CA TYR A 2 -0.35 -45.55 -21.91
C TYR A 2 0.28 -45.98 -23.23
N LYS A 3 -0.08 -45.32 -24.33
CA LYS A 3 0.55 -45.52 -25.64
C LYS A 3 1.86 -44.73 -25.70
N THR A 4 2.93 -45.30 -25.16
CA THR A 4 4.28 -44.72 -25.26
C THR A 4 4.68 -44.60 -26.73
N LYS A 5 5.00 -43.38 -27.19
CA LYS A 5 5.60 -43.18 -28.52
C LYS A 5 7.04 -43.69 -28.47
N ILE A 6 7.44 -44.49 -29.45
CA ILE A 6 8.78 -45.09 -29.54
C ILE A 6 9.39 -44.67 -30.87
N ILE A 7 10.65 -44.24 -30.84
CA ILE A 7 11.45 -44.09 -32.07
C ILE A 7 12.21 -45.39 -32.27
N TYR A 8 12.15 -45.92 -33.49
CA TYR A 8 12.94 -47.07 -33.93
C TYR A 8 14.08 -46.57 -34.82
N VAL A 9 15.31 -46.92 -34.46
CA VAL A 9 16.51 -46.65 -35.28
C VAL A 9 17.07 -47.99 -35.73
N ALA A 10 17.15 -48.20 -37.04
CA ALA A 10 17.71 -49.40 -37.64
C ALA A 10 19.15 -49.13 -38.14
N VAL A 11 20.13 -49.84 -37.58
CA VAL A 11 21.54 -49.76 -37.99
C VAL A 11 21.89 -51.02 -38.79
N PRO A 12 22.29 -50.90 -40.08
CA PRO A 12 22.62 -52.05 -40.90
C PRO A 12 23.94 -52.69 -40.46
N LEU A 13 23.94 -54.01 -40.29
CA LEU A 13 25.13 -54.79 -39.94
C LEU A 13 25.83 -55.24 -41.24
N LYS A 14 26.92 -54.58 -41.62
CA LYS A 14 27.74 -55.01 -42.77
C LYS A 14 28.48 -56.32 -42.46
N LYS A 15 27.99 -57.44 -42.99
CA LYS A 15 28.75 -58.68 -43.21
C LYS A 15 28.21 -59.43 -44.43
N ASP A 16 29.11 -60.05 -45.20
CA ASP A 16 29.02 -60.18 -46.66
C ASP A 16 27.84 -60.91 -47.31
N VAL A 17 26.99 -61.65 -46.58
CA VAL A 17 25.93 -62.48 -47.20
C VAL A 17 24.58 -62.42 -46.48
N SER A 18 24.34 -61.45 -45.60
CA SER A 18 23.01 -61.30 -44.97
C SER A 18 22.70 -59.85 -44.60
N ALA A 19 21.64 -59.30 -45.18
CA ALA A 19 21.13 -57.97 -44.88
C ALA A 19 20.41 -57.95 -43.52
N ALA A 20 21.18 -57.99 -42.44
CA ALA A 20 20.68 -57.85 -41.07
C ALA A 20 20.75 -56.38 -40.61
N ALA A 21 19.77 -55.94 -39.83
CA ALA A 21 19.78 -54.64 -39.17
C ALA A 21 19.53 -54.80 -37.67
N LEU A 22 20.33 -54.10 -36.87
CA LEU A 22 20.08 -53.94 -35.43
C LEU A 22 19.02 -52.84 -35.27
N VAL A 23 17.84 -53.20 -34.77
CA VAL A 23 16.78 -52.23 -34.48
C VAL A 23 16.82 -51.88 -32.99
N LEU A 24 17.08 -50.60 -32.68
CA LEU A 24 17.01 -50.05 -31.33
C LEU A 24 15.69 -49.30 -31.16
N SER A 25 14.93 -49.64 -30.12
CA SER A 25 13.71 -48.96 -29.71
C SER A 25 14.00 -48.03 -28.53
N LEU A 26 13.85 -46.73 -28.73
CA LEU A 26 13.99 -45.73 -27.67
C LEU A 26 12.60 -45.19 -27.31
N PRO A 27 12.12 -45.37 -26.06
CA PRO A 27 10.86 -44.78 -25.62
C PRO A 27 11.04 -43.25 -25.52
N LEU A 28 10.15 -42.51 -26.19
CA LEU A 28 10.02 -41.08 -25.94
C LEU A 28 9.27 -40.91 -24.61
N TYR A 29 9.95 -40.31 -23.64
CA TYR A 29 9.31 -39.94 -22.38
C TYR A 29 8.28 -38.84 -22.66
N ASP A 30 7.04 -39.06 -22.23
CA ASP A 30 5.93 -38.15 -22.52
C ASP A 30 6.00 -36.92 -21.59
N THR A 31 6.75 -35.90 -22.00
CA THR A 31 7.07 -34.70 -21.21
C THR A 31 5.86 -33.81 -20.94
N ASN A 32 4.71 -34.05 -21.57
CA ASN A 32 3.48 -33.30 -21.35
C ASN A 32 3.05 -33.26 -19.87
N LYS A 33 3.36 -34.32 -19.09
CA LYS A 33 3.09 -34.35 -17.63
C LYS A 33 3.96 -33.37 -16.82
N ILE A 34 5.12 -32.96 -17.35
CA ILE A 34 6.03 -32.03 -16.69
C ILE A 34 5.54 -30.60 -16.93
N GLU A 35 5.08 -30.27 -18.15
CA GLU A 35 4.64 -28.91 -18.52
C GLU A 35 3.48 -28.37 -17.66
N TYR A 36 2.44 -29.19 -17.41
CA TYR A 36 1.26 -28.72 -16.67
C TYR A 36 1.51 -28.46 -15.18
N SER A 37 2.48 -29.14 -14.54
CA SER A 37 2.79 -28.90 -13.12
C SER A 37 3.37 -27.51 -12.91
N PHE A 38 4.36 -27.13 -13.75
CA PHE A 38 5.01 -25.81 -13.66
C PHE A 38 4.03 -24.65 -13.86
N ILE A 39 3.05 -24.78 -14.76
CA ILE A 39 2.03 -23.75 -14.98
C ILE A 39 1.14 -23.60 -13.73
N GLY A 40 0.78 -24.70 -13.07
CA GLY A 40 0.01 -24.68 -11.82
C GLY A 40 0.74 -23.94 -10.70
N ASP A 41 2.01 -24.25 -10.49
CA ASP A 41 2.84 -23.62 -9.44
C ASP A 41 3.04 -22.11 -9.69
N ILE A 42 3.20 -21.70 -10.95
CA ILE A 42 3.26 -20.28 -11.34
C ILE A 42 1.93 -19.57 -11.06
N LEU A 43 0.79 -20.17 -11.38
CA LEU A 43 -0.52 -19.58 -11.12
C LEU A 43 -0.82 -19.45 -9.62
N ILE A 44 -0.47 -20.46 -8.81
CA ILE A 44 -0.64 -20.43 -7.35
C ILE A 44 0.25 -19.35 -6.72
N SER A 45 1.53 -19.29 -7.09
CA SER A 45 2.45 -18.27 -6.57
C SER A 45 2.06 -16.85 -7.00
N ALA A 46 1.62 -16.65 -8.25
CA ALA A 46 1.08 -15.38 -8.71
C ALA A 46 -0.18 -14.94 -7.94
N LEU A 47 -1.10 -15.87 -7.64
CA LEU A 47 -2.30 -15.59 -6.85
C LEU A 47 -1.94 -15.19 -5.40
N ILE A 48 -0.98 -15.87 -4.78
CA ILE A 48 -0.49 -15.53 -3.43
C ILE A 48 0.13 -14.12 -3.42
N LEU A 49 1.00 -13.80 -4.39
CA LEU A 49 1.61 -12.48 -4.51
C LEU A 49 0.57 -11.38 -4.77
N PHE A 50 -0.46 -11.66 -5.57
CA PHE A 50 -1.57 -10.73 -5.81
C PHE A 50 -2.36 -10.44 -4.53
N ILE A 51 -2.71 -11.47 -3.75
CA ILE A 51 -3.40 -11.32 -2.46
C ILE A 51 -2.53 -10.54 -1.46
N LEU A 52 -1.24 -10.86 -1.36
CA LEU A 52 -0.29 -10.12 -0.50
C LEU A 52 -0.19 -8.64 -0.91
N SER A 53 -0.13 -8.35 -2.22
CA SER A 53 -0.11 -6.98 -2.75
C SER A 53 -1.38 -6.20 -2.37
N LEU A 54 -2.55 -6.82 -2.46
CA LEU A 54 -3.81 -6.20 -2.01
C LEU A 54 -3.82 -5.92 -0.50
N ILE A 55 -3.32 -6.84 0.32
CA ILE A 55 -3.22 -6.65 1.78
C ILE A 55 -2.27 -5.49 2.10
N ILE A 56 -1.08 -5.46 1.50
CA ILE A 56 -0.09 -4.38 1.70
C ILE A 56 -0.66 -3.05 1.23
N SER A 57 -1.27 -2.99 0.05
CA SER A 57 -1.91 -1.78 -0.50
C SER A 57 -3.02 -1.25 0.42
N PHE A 58 -3.84 -2.14 0.99
CA PHE A 58 -4.87 -1.76 1.96
C PHE A 58 -4.27 -1.20 3.27
N LEU A 59 -3.21 -1.82 3.80
CA LEU A 59 -2.51 -1.35 5.00
C LEU A 59 -1.85 0.02 4.76
N PHE A 60 -1.12 0.21 3.65
CA PHE A 60 -0.55 1.50 3.25
C PHE A 60 -1.64 2.57 3.11
N THR A 61 -2.75 2.24 2.46
CA THR A 61 -3.88 3.17 2.30
C THR A 61 -4.48 3.57 3.64
N ARG A 62 -4.61 2.61 4.58
CA ARG A 62 -5.22 2.84 5.90
C ARG A 62 -4.31 3.63 6.84
N ASN A 63 -3.04 3.28 6.92
CA ASN A 63 -2.12 3.80 7.93
C ASN A 63 -1.32 5.03 7.46
N ILE A 64 -1.13 5.20 6.14
CA ILE A 64 -0.34 6.31 5.58
C ILE A 64 -1.23 7.23 4.73
N THR A 65 -1.82 6.71 3.64
CA THR A 65 -2.47 7.58 2.64
C THR A 65 -3.70 8.31 3.18
N LYS A 66 -4.54 7.64 3.97
CA LYS A 66 -5.71 8.25 4.60
C LYS A 66 -5.33 9.35 5.62
N PRO A 67 -4.48 9.09 6.64
CA PRO A 67 -4.03 10.13 7.57
C PRO A 67 -3.39 11.33 6.87
N VAL A 68 -2.46 11.12 5.94
CA VAL A 68 -1.79 12.22 5.21
C VAL A 68 -2.79 13.09 4.44
N LYS A 69 -3.79 12.49 3.80
CA LYS A 69 -4.87 13.21 3.10
C LYS A 69 -5.78 13.97 4.08
N GLU A 70 -6.04 13.41 5.25
CA GLU A 70 -6.80 14.06 6.33
C GLU A 70 -6.03 15.26 6.90
N MET A 71 -4.73 15.14 7.19
CA MET A 71 -3.90 16.27 7.63
C MET A 71 -3.92 17.39 6.60
N THR A 72 -3.79 17.05 5.31
CA THR A 72 -3.82 18.02 4.19
C THR A 72 -5.16 18.75 4.11
N PHE A 73 -6.26 18.06 4.38
CA PHE A 73 -7.59 18.68 4.41
C PHE A 73 -7.78 19.58 5.64
N LEU A 74 -7.42 19.11 6.84
CA LEU A 74 -7.52 19.93 8.05
C LEU A 74 -6.59 21.15 8.01
N SER A 75 -5.42 21.04 7.39
CA SER A 75 -4.49 22.17 7.18
C SER A 75 -5.15 23.32 6.41
N LYS A 76 -5.98 23.00 5.41
CA LYS A 76 -6.75 24.00 4.65
C LYS A 76 -7.85 24.63 5.51
N LEU A 77 -8.56 23.84 6.32
CA LEU A 77 -9.57 24.36 7.25
C LEU A 77 -8.94 25.27 8.32
N ILE A 78 -7.75 24.93 8.83
CA ILE A 78 -7.00 25.75 9.79
C ILE A 78 -6.57 27.08 9.15
N ALA A 79 -6.18 27.09 7.87
CA ALA A 79 -5.91 28.32 7.13
C ALA A 79 -7.16 29.21 6.94
N GLU A 80 -8.35 28.63 6.97
CA GLU A 80 -9.64 29.34 7.03
C GLU A 80 -10.07 29.71 8.48
N GLY A 81 -9.22 29.49 9.49
CA GLY A 81 -9.50 29.74 10.90
C GLY A 81 -10.34 28.65 11.61
N LYS A 82 -10.67 27.54 10.94
CA LYS A 82 -11.52 26.46 11.48
C LYS A 82 -10.66 25.41 12.20
N LEU A 83 -10.45 25.63 13.50
CA LEU A 83 -9.56 24.82 14.36
C LEU A 83 -10.27 23.68 15.12
N ASN A 84 -11.54 23.42 14.78
CA ASN A 84 -12.52 22.64 15.55
C ASN A 84 -12.40 21.11 15.34
N ARG A 85 -11.42 20.66 14.56
CA ARG A 85 -11.25 19.28 14.10
C ARG A 85 -9.85 18.79 14.47
N GLU A 86 -9.74 17.53 14.83
CA GLU A 86 -8.49 16.85 15.18
C GLU A 86 -8.36 15.59 14.31
N ILE A 87 -7.13 15.18 14.03
CA ILE A 87 -6.81 13.99 13.24
C ILE A 87 -6.84 12.78 14.17
N SER A 88 -7.55 11.72 13.79
CA SER A 88 -7.48 10.45 14.49
C SER A 88 -6.10 9.81 14.35
N VAL A 89 -5.49 9.42 15.48
CA VAL A 89 -4.21 8.67 15.49
C VAL A 89 -4.53 7.18 15.28
N TYR A 90 -4.01 6.58 14.20
CA TYR A 90 -4.32 5.20 13.79
C TYR A 90 -3.11 4.24 13.81
N SER A 91 -1.92 4.74 14.10
CA SER A 91 -0.65 3.99 14.04
C SER A 91 0.27 4.49 15.15
N ASP A 92 1.19 3.63 15.61
CA ASP A 92 2.18 3.93 16.65
C ASP A 92 3.58 4.24 16.03
N ASP A 93 3.59 4.67 14.76
CA ASP A 93 4.76 4.94 13.93
C ASP A 93 4.99 6.46 13.73
N GLU A 94 5.87 6.84 12.79
CA GLU A 94 6.14 8.23 12.44
C GLU A 94 4.89 8.99 11.94
N ILE A 95 3.92 8.31 11.31
CA ILE A 95 2.65 8.93 10.88
C ILE A 95 1.74 9.18 12.08
N GLY A 96 1.74 8.27 13.06
CA GLY A 96 1.09 8.44 14.36
C GLY A 96 1.62 9.66 15.12
N ASN A 97 2.94 9.69 15.30
CA ASN A 97 3.65 10.79 15.96
C ASN A 97 3.42 12.14 15.24
N LEU A 98 3.37 12.14 13.90
CA LEU A 98 3.04 13.33 13.11
C LEU A 98 1.59 13.80 13.33
N ALA A 99 0.63 12.87 13.43
CA ALA A 99 -0.77 13.20 13.70
C ALA A 99 -0.93 13.84 15.10
N GLU A 100 -0.25 13.29 16.11
CA GLU A 100 -0.26 13.87 17.46
C GLU A 100 0.40 15.26 17.50
N ALA A 101 1.56 15.42 16.84
CA ALA A 101 2.25 16.71 16.72
C ALA A 101 1.36 17.76 16.02
N PHE A 102 0.63 17.37 14.97
CA PHE A 102 -0.31 18.24 14.26
C PHE A 102 -1.50 18.66 15.13
N ASN A 103 -2.09 17.72 15.88
CA ASN A 103 -3.17 18.03 16.83
C ASN A 103 -2.69 18.98 17.93
N ASN A 104 -1.48 18.75 18.47
CA ASN A 104 -0.87 19.62 19.46
C ASN A 104 -0.59 21.04 18.92
N MET A 105 -0.13 21.17 17.67
CA MET A 105 -0.01 22.46 16.98
C MET A 105 -1.37 23.16 16.85
N THR A 106 -2.38 22.44 16.37
CA THR A 106 -3.76 22.95 16.17
C THR A 106 -4.36 23.45 17.49
N LYS A 107 -4.17 22.69 18.59
CA LYS A 107 -4.61 23.07 19.94
C LYS A 107 -3.89 24.31 20.48
N LYS A 108 -2.57 24.42 20.28
CA LYS A 108 -1.81 25.63 20.67
C LYS A 108 -2.25 26.86 19.89
N LEU A 109 -2.51 26.71 18.58
CA LEU A 109 -2.99 27.79 17.74
C LEU A 109 -4.38 28.28 18.17
N ARG A 110 -5.30 27.34 18.49
CA ARG A 110 -6.62 27.61 19.10
C ARG A 110 -6.48 28.49 20.35
N VAL A 111 -5.72 28.03 21.35
CA VAL A 111 -5.47 28.75 22.62
C VAL A 111 -4.84 30.13 22.40
N THR A 112 -3.94 30.27 21.43
CA THR A 112 -3.28 31.55 21.12
C THR A 112 -4.24 32.56 20.52
N ILE A 113 -5.17 32.12 19.67
CA ILE A 113 -6.21 32.96 19.07
C ILE A 113 -7.23 33.39 20.14
N ASP A 114 -7.62 32.48 21.04
CA ASP A 114 -8.55 32.79 22.14
C ASP A 114 -7.97 33.87 23.09
N ASP A 115 -6.69 33.75 23.49
CA ASP A 115 -6.00 34.77 24.30
C ASP A 115 -5.86 36.13 23.59
N LEU A 116 -5.70 36.14 22.26
CA LEU A 116 -5.72 37.39 21.47
C LEU A 116 -7.10 38.06 21.50
N TYR A 117 -8.19 37.29 21.41
CA TYR A 117 -9.55 37.84 21.56
C TYR A 117 -9.79 38.38 22.97
N ASP A 118 -9.37 37.67 24.02
CA ASP A 118 -9.50 38.15 25.41
C ASP A 118 -8.70 39.44 25.65
N LYS A 119 -7.49 39.55 25.11
CA LYS A 119 -6.68 40.77 25.18
C LYS A 119 -7.34 41.94 24.43
N LYS A 120 -7.91 41.67 23.25
CA LYS A 120 -8.69 42.67 22.50
C LYS A 120 -9.90 43.16 23.31
N ASN A 121 -10.71 42.24 23.84
CA ASN A 121 -11.92 42.57 24.61
C ASN A 121 -11.61 43.42 25.85
N LYS A 122 -10.50 43.13 26.54
CA LYS A 122 -9.99 43.94 27.67
C LYS A 122 -9.63 45.37 27.24
N LEU A 123 -8.96 45.53 26.10
CA LEU A 123 -8.60 46.85 25.57
C LEU A 123 -9.85 47.67 25.19
N GLU A 124 -10.82 47.06 24.50
CA GLU A 124 -12.08 47.72 24.13
C GLU A 124 -12.88 48.16 25.37
N ALA A 125 -12.92 47.34 26.42
CA ALA A 125 -13.56 47.70 27.69
C ALA A 125 -12.90 48.91 28.36
N ILE A 126 -11.55 48.96 28.38
CA ILE A 126 -10.80 50.11 28.93
C ILE A 126 -11.09 51.38 28.12
N LEU A 127 -10.99 51.32 26.79
CA LEU A 127 -11.27 52.47 25.92
C LEU A 127 -12.71 53.01 26.10
N LYS A 128 -13.69 52.10 26.18
CA LYS A 128 -15.10 52.47 26.44
C LYS A 128 -15.29 53.13 27.80
N SER A 129 -14.59 52.68 28.83
CA SER A 129 -14.64 53.30 30.17
C SER A 129 -13.97 54.68 30.22
N MET A 130 -12.86 54.89 29.48
CA MET A 130 -12.21 56.19 29.36
C MET A 130 -13.11 57.20 28.64
N GLN A 131 -13.72 56.80 27.52
CA GLN A 131 -14.57 57.70 26.75
C GLN A 131 -15.79 58.18 27.57
N GLY A 132 -16.41 57.31 28.36
CA GLY A 132 -17.52 57.69 29.24
C GLY A 132 -17.14 58.67 30.36
N GLY A 133 -15.88 58.70 30.79
CA GLY A 133 -15.40 59.61 31.85
C GLY A 133 -14.87 60.97 31.38
N VAL A 134 -14.69 61.18 30.07
CA VAL A 134 -14.14 62.42 29.49
C VAL A 134 -15.24 63.32 28.87
N ILE A 135 -16.47 62.82 28.76
CA ILE A 135 -17.63 63.54 28.19
C ILE A 135 -18.63 63.95 29.30
N ALA A 136 -18.21 63.91 30.56
CA ALA A 136 -19.00 64.25 31.76
C ALA A 136 -18.42 65.48 32.48
#